data_AF-A0A7J4LTE6-F1
#
_entry.id   AF-A0A7J4LTE6-F1
#
_cell.length_a   1.000
_cell.length_b   1.000
_cell.length_c   1.000
_cell.angle_alpha   90.00
_cell.angle_beta   90.00
_cell.angle_gamma   90.00
#
_symmetry.space_group_name_H-M   'P 1'
#
loop_
_entity.id
_entity.type
_entity.pdbx_description
1 polymer ?
#
loop_
_entity_poly.entity_id
_entity_poly.type
_entity_poly.pdbx_seq_one_letter_code
_entity_poly.pdbx_strand_id
1 'polypeptide(L)'
;MQVRNDTKGKAKEKPVVKKKEEPPAPAASAPKTAQPKNAGDKAVKAVEEKVIDTTRGAEPFETANIPGPKMARAVMPAVAGKVLAKSKRPLLIVGSRLGDGALERAVLLSKKMSVAAVGNSSRVLVPKGVDAPYINMHALALYLCDPQWKGLDGKGGYDTIALLGLTYYYASQAISAVKNFTRIKIISIDRYYHPNADFSFGNLKDDVFLAALDEVIAQL
;
A
#
# COMPACT_ATOMS: atom_id res chain seq x y z
N MET A 1 -3.13 -53.33 5.02
CA MET A 1 -3.51 -54.01 6.29
C MET A 1 -3.64 -52.92 7.34
N GLN A 2 -4.74 -52.60 8.00
CA GLN A 2 -6.11 -53.12 8.13
C GLN A 2 -7.00 -51.90 8.53
N VAL A 3 -8.16 -51.71 7.87
CA VAL A 3 -9.53 -51.79 8.44
C VAL A 3 -9.92 -50.57 9.30
N ARG A 4 -10.63 -49.59 8.72
CA ARG A 4 -12.10 -49.35 8.79
C ARG A 4 -12.68 -49.29 10.22
N ASN A 5 -13.30 -48.17 10.59
CA ASN A 5 -14.75 -48.15 10.81
C ASN A 5 -15.32 -46.72 10.91
N ASP A 6 -16.32 -46.51 10.06
CA ASP A 6 -17.32 -45.46 10.13
C ASP A 6 -18.26 -45.66 11.34
N THR A 7 -18.66 -44.56 11.98
CA THR A 7 -19.95 -44.54 12.68
C THR A 7 -20.63 -43.17 12.56
N LYS A 8 -21.70 -43.15 11.75
CA LYS A 8 -22.77 -42.15 11.73
C LYS A 8 -23.42 -42.02 13.11
N GLY A 9 -23.82 -40.80 13.49
CA GLY A 9 -24.48 -40.59 14.79
C GLY A 9 -25.21 -39.25 14.97
N LYS A 10 -26.30 -39.07 14.21
CA LYS A 10 -27.56 -38.36 14.57
C LYS A 10 -27.53 -36.85 14.90
N ALA A 11 -28.29 -36.15 14.05
CA ALA A 11 -28.90 -34.84 14.27
C ALA A 11 -29.69 -34.75 15.58
N LYS A 12 -29.67 -33.58 16.21
CA LYS A 12 -30.65 -33.15 17.20
C LYS A 12 -31.34 -31.88 16.70
N GLU A 13 -32.59 -32.05 16.28
CA GLU A 13 -33.56 -30.99 16.04
C GLU A 13 -33.79 -30.18 17.34
N LYS A 14 -33.84 -28.86 17.20
CA LYS A 14 -34.39 -27.96 18.22
C LYS A 14 -35.89 -27.77 17.94
N PRO A 15 -36.77 -27.78 18.96
CA PRO A 15 -38.20 -27.65 18.75
C PRO A 15 -38.62 -26.21 18.41
N VAL A 16 -39.58 -26.13 17.50
CA VAL A 16 -40.34 -24.96 17.07
C VAL A 16 -41.41 -24.63 18.13
N VAL A 17 -41.49 -23.38 18.59
CA VAL A 17 -42.65 -22.85 19.32
C VAL A 17 -43.33 -21.79 18.46
N LYS A 18 -44.63 -21.99 18.21
CA LYS A 18 -45.52 -21.14 17.41
C LYS A 18 -46.12 -19.99 18.23
N LYS A 19 -46.19 -18.83 17.56
CA LYS A 19 -47.20 -17.74 17.52
C LYS A 19 -47.97 -17.30 18.79
N LYS A 20 -47.99 -15.98 18.98
CA LYS A 20 -49.20 -15.18 19.28
C LYS A 20 -49.24 -13.94 18.37
N GLU A 21 -50.19 -13.90 17.44
CA GLU A 21 -50.88 -12.71 16.89
C GLU A 21 -52.14 -12.51 17.78
N GLU A 22 -52.65 -11.32 18.12
CA GLU A 22 -53.39 -10.27 17.38
C GLU A 22 -53.86 -9.22 18.45
N PRO A 23 -54.55 -8.07 18.19
CA PRO A 23 -55.07 -7.47 16.95
C PRO A 23 -54.76 -5.94 16.75
N PRO A 24 -55.25 -5.30 15.65
CA PRO A 24 -54.72 -4.03 15.09
C PRO A 24 -55.67 -2.79 15.16
N ALA A 25 -55.17 -1.68 14.58
CA ALA A 25 -55.85 -0.50 14.00
C ALA A 25 -55.98 0.77 14.88
N PRO A 26 -56.05 2.01 14.31
CA PRO A 26 -56.41 2.30 12.91
C PRO A 26 -55.53 3.29 12.13
N ALA A 27 -55.83 3.31 10.83
CA ALA A 27 -55.25 4.08 9.76
C ALA A 27 -55.65 5.57 9.77
N ALA A 28 -54.79 6.42 9.18
CA ALA A 28 -55.23 7.65 8.53
C ALA A 28 -54.25 8.11 7.43
N SER A 29 -54.71 7.97 6.18
CA SER A 29 -54.54 8.86 5.01
C SER A 29 -53.13 9.24 4.49
N ALA A 30 -52.76 8.64 3.34
CA ALA A 30 -52.35 9.39 2.14
C ALA A 30 -53.61 9.47 1.22
N PRO A 31 -53.79 10.44 0.28
CA PRO A 31 -52.78 10.83 -0.71
C PRO A 31 -52.78 12.32 -1.13
N LYS A 32 -51.69 12.78 -1.76
CA LYS A 32 -51.77 13.58 -2.98
C LYS A 32 -50.42 13.67 -3.69
N THR A 33 -50.46 13.19 -4.93
CA THR A 33 -49.46 13.23 -5.98
C THR A 33 -49.12 14.66 -6.38
N ALA A 34 -47.84 15.01 -6.39
CA ALA A 34 -47.29 16.09 -7.22
C ALA A 34 -45.76 15.89 -7.37
N GLN A 35 -45.32 15.52 -8.57
CA GLN A 35 -43.96 15.77 -9.07
C GLN A 35 -44.05 16.89 -10.14
N PRO A 36 -42.95 17.47 -10.59
CA PRO A 36 -41.86 18.12 -9.85
C PRO A 36 -41.65 19.55 -10.38
N LYS A 37 -41.06 20.46 -9.60
CA LYS A 37 -40.54 21.74 -10.14
C LYS A 37 -39.07 21.89 -9.81
N ASN A 38 -38.29 21.93 -10.89
CA ASN A 38 -36.93 22.46 -11.03
C ASN A 38 -35.84 21.77 -10.20
N ALA A 39 -35.54 20.53 -10.58
CA ALA A 39 -34.21 19.94 -10.46
C ALA A 39 -33.37 20.37 -11.68
N GLY A 40 -32.59 21.43 -11.52
CA GLY A 40 -31.65 21.92 -12.53
C GLY A 40 -30.89 23.09 -11.93
N ASP A 41 -29.56 23.03 -11.94
CA ASP A 41 -28.62 24.09 -11.56
C ASP A 41 -28.14 24.23 -10.11
N LYS A 42 -28.31 23.22 -9.25
CA LYS A 42 -27.57 23.15 -7.97
C LYS A 42 -26.85 21.83 -7.67
N ALA A 43 -26.61 21.01 -8.68
CA ALA A 43 -25.79 19.80 -8.57
C ALA A 43 -24.53 19.90 -9.46
N VAL A 44 -23.86 21.04 -9.43
CA VAL A 44 -22.49 21.17 -9.96
C VAL A 44 -21.65 21.93 -8.95
N LYS A 45 -21.35 21.28 -7.82
CA LYS A 45 -20.21 21.58 -6.94
C LYS A 45 -20.12 20.55 -5.81
N ALA A 46 -18.88 20.19 -5.49
CA ALA A 46 -18.42 19.25 -4.45
C ALA A 46 -18.37 17.76 -4.85
N VAL A 47 -17.50 17.42 -5.80
CA VAL A 47 -16.54 16.35 -5.49
C VAL A 47 -15.48 17.05 -4.64
N GLU A 48 -15.58 16.97 -3.30
CA GLU A 48 -14.49 17.35 -2.44
C GLU A 48 -13.30 16.46 -2.79
N GLU A 49 -12.25 17.03 -3.35
CA GLU A 49 -10.93 16.41 -3.40
C GLU A 49 -10.52 16.21 -1.94
N LYS A 50 -10.83 15.03 -1.38
CA LYS A 50 -10.46 14.68 -0.02
C LYS A 50 -8.94 14.56 0.01
N VAL A 51 -8.27 15.64 0.38
CA VAL A 51 -6.80 15.69 0.53
C VAL A 51 -6.37 14.56 1.45
N ILE A 52 -5.55 13.64 0.92
CA ILE A 52 -5.14 12.43 1.64
C ILE A 52 -3.95 12.78 2.52
N ASP A 53 -4.21 12.96 3.82
CA ASP A 53 -3.16 13.24 4.80
C ASP A 53 -2.43 11.96 5.21
N THR A 54 -1.22 11.77 4.66
CA THR A 54 -0.31 10.68 5.01
C THR A 54 0.79 11.08 6.00
N THR A 55 0.69 12.26 6.60
CA THR A 55 1.73 12.77 7.53
C THR A 55 1.48 12.39 8.99
N ARG A 56 0.26 11.95 9.31
CA ARG A 56 -0.12 11.49 10.64
C ARG A 56 0.47 10.12 10.97
N GLY A 57 0.71 9.84 12.25
CA GLY A 57 1.26 8.55 12.68
C GLY A 57 2.71 8.35 12.26
N ALA A 58 3.50 9.43 12.21
CA ALA A 58 4.93 9.42 11.92
C ALA A 58 5.77 8.91 13.11
N GLU A 59 5.38 7.77 13.66
CA GLU A 59 6.07 7.06 14.72
C GLU A 59 6.60 5.73 14.17
N PRO A 60 7.76 5.23 14.64
CA PRO A 60 8.28 3.94 14.19
C PRO A 60 7.23 2.84 14.35
N PHE A 61 6.94 2.10 13.26
CA PHE A 61 5.91 1.06 13.29
C PHE A 61 6.25 -0.09 14.27
N GLU A 62 7.50 -0.56 14.26
CA GLU A 62 8.02 -1.41 15.34
C GLU A 62 8.67 -0.55 16.42
N THR A 63 8.33 -0.87 17.67
CA THR A 63 8.89 -0.25 18.86
C THR A 63 10.42 -0.32 18.85
N ALA A 64 11.07 0.75 19.31
CA ALA A 64 12.52 0.89 19.41
C ALA A 64 13.29 0.96 18.07
N ASN A 65 12.63 1.02 16.91
CA ASN A 65 13.30 1.34 15.66
C ASN A 65 13.62 2.85 15.57
N ILE A 66 14.53 3.31 16.44
CA ILE A 66 14.95 4.71 16.55
C ILE A 66 16.39 4.81 16.01
N PRO A 67 16.59 5.29 14.77
CA PRO A 67 17.90 5.24 14.12
C PRO A 67 18.80 6.44 14.46
N GLY A 68 18.55 7.09 15.59
CA GLY A 68 19.22 8.33 15.99
C GLY A 68 18.48 9.61 15.55
N PRO A 69 19.17 10.77 15.57
CA PRO A 69 18.52 12.08 15.46
C PRO A 69 17.96 12.39 14.06
N LYS A 70 18.55 11.83 13.01
CA LYS A 70 18.05 11.97 11.63
C LYS A 70 16.99 10.90 11.36
N MET A 71 15.72 11.28 11.42
CA MET A 71 14.59 10.43 11.03
C MET A 71 13.91 10.94 9.76
N ALA A 72 13.13 10.08 9.11
CA ALA A 72 12.38 10.40 7.90
C ALA A 72 11.40 11.56 8.14
N ARG A 73 11.24 12.43 7.13
CA ARG A 73 10.17 13.43 7.15
C ARG A 73 8.88 12.77 6.65
N ALA A 74 7.81 12.88 7.44
CA ALA A 74 6.49 12.46 6.99
C ALA A 74 6.02 13.39 5.86
N VAL A 75 5.56 12.81 4.75
CA VAL A 75 5.17 13.59 3.56
C VAL A 75 3.79 13.21 3.05
N MET A 76 3.14 14.15 2.37
CA MET A 76 1.92 13.94 1.61
C MET A 76 2.20 13.11 0.34
N PRO A 77 1.21 12.40 -0.22
CA PRO A 77 1.43 11.56 -1.39
C PRO A 77 1.85 12.37 -2.62
N ALA A 78 1.25 13.54 -2.84
CA ALA A 78 1.65 14.44 -3.92
C ALA A 78 3.14 14.84 -3.86
N VAL A 79 3.70 14.99 -2.65
CA VAL A 79 5.11 15.33 -2.47
C VAL A 79 5.99 14.13 -2.85
N ALA A 80 5.65 12.93 -2.38
CA ALA A 80 6.39 11.72 -2.73
C ALA A 80 6.38 11.48 -4.25
N GLY A 81 5.22 11.60 -4.90
CA GLY A 81 5.07 11.47 -6.35
C GLY A 81 5.88 12.50 -7.12
N LYS A 82 5.82 13.79 -6.74
CA LYS A 82 6.63 14.86 -7.36
C LYS A 82 8.12 14.67 -7.19
N VAL A 83 8.57 14.13 -6.06
CA VAL A 83 9.99 13.82 -5.85
C VAL A 83 10.41 12.69 -6.79
N LEU A 84 9.64 11.61 -6.87
CA LEU A 84 9.91 10.49 -7.78
C LEU A 84 9.90 10.90 -9.26
N ALA A 85 8.96 11.77 -9.66
CA ALA A 85 8.88 12.30 -11.02
C ALA A 85 10.08 13.18 -11.39
N LYS A 86 10.70 13.85 -10.41
CA LYS A 86 11.90 14.67 -10.61
C LYS A 86 13.20 13.89 -10.52
N SER A 87 13.16 12.66 -10.02
CA SER A 87 14.33 11.79 -9.93
C SER A 87 14.82 11.42 -11.34
N LYS A 88 16.13 11.45 -11.54
CA LYS A 88 16.73 11.13 -12.85
C LYS A 88 16.58 9.64 -13.16
N ARG A 89 16.67 8.79 -12.13
CA ARG A 89 16.66 7.34 -12.29
C ARG A 89 16.12 6.67 -11.01
N PRO A 90 14.80 6.71 -10.80
CA PRO A 90 14.17 6.08 -9.65
C PRO A 90 14.13 4.55 -9.78
N LEU A 91 14.33 3.85 -8.67
CA LEU A 91 14.13 2.41 -8.53
C LEU A 91 13.01 2.13 -7.52
N LEU A 92 11.98 1.40 -7.94
CA LEU A 92 10.97 0.84 -7.04
C LEU A 92 11.41 -0.53 -6.53
N ILE A 93 11.59 -0.64 -5.22
CA ILE A 93 11.91 -1.90 -4.54
C ILE A 93 10.61 -2.48 -4.00
N VAL A 94 10.21 -3.63 -4.54
CA VAL A 94 8.94 -4.29 -4.20
C VAL A 94 9.20 -5.56 -3.40
N GLY A 95 8.68 -5.61 -2.18
CA GLY A 95 8.73 -6.79 -1.32
C GLY A 95 7.48 -7.68 -1.42
N SER A 96 7.45 -8.75 -0.63
CA SER A 96 6.39 -9.77 -0.66
C SER A 96 5.15 -9.45 0.20
N ARG A 97 5.15 -8.34 0.95
CA ARG A 97 4.10 -7.96 1.90
C ARG A 97 3.08 -7.00 1.27
N LEU A 98 2.56 -7.34 0.09
CA LEU A 98 1.53 -6.56 -0.60
C LEU A 98 0.19 -7.31 -0.61
N GLY A 99 -0.88 -6.57 -0.30
CA GLY A 99 -2.24 -7.00 -0.62
C GLY A 99 -2.57 -6.75 -2.09
N ASP A 100 -3.64 -7.37 -2.59
CA ASP A 100 -3.99 -7.33 -4.02
C ASP A 100 -4.13 -5.91 -4.58
N GLY A 101 -4.77 -5.01 -3.84
CA GLY A 101 -4.93 -3.61 -4.26
C GLY A 101 -3.59 -2.88 -4.40
N ALA A 102 -2.65 -3.11 -3.50
CA ALA A 102 -1.33 -2.48 -3.54
C ALA A 102 -0.44 -3.10 -4.63
N LEU A 103 -0.63 -4.39 -4.94
CA LEU A 103 0.04 -5.08 -6.04
C LEU A 103 -0.36 -4.48 -7.40
N GLU A 104 -1.63 -4.17 -7.62
CA GLU A 104 -2.08 -3.49 -8.85
C GLU A 104 -1.40 -2.13 -9.02
N ARG A 105 -1.28 -1.36 -7.94
CA ARG A 105 -0.58 -0.06 -7.92
C ARG A 105 0.91 -0.21 -8.16
N ALA A 106 1.54 -1.26 -7.61
CA ALA A 106 2.94 -1.58 -7.91
C ALA A 106 3.17 -1.86 -9.42
N VAL A 107 2.23 -2.54 -10.09
CA VAL A 107 2.26 -2.78 -11.55
C VAL A 107 2.06 -1.48 -12.34
N LEU A 108 1.28 -0.53 -11.84
CA LEU A 108 1.15 0.78 -12.48
C LEU A 108 2.44 1.61 -12.32
N LEU A 109 3.02 1.62 -11.13
CA LEU A 109 4.29 2.28 -10.86
C LEU A 109 5.43 1.68 -11.69
N SER A 110 5.44 0.36 -11.91
CA SER A 110 6.47 -0.31 -12.70
C SER A 110 6.53 0.13 -14.16
N LYS A 111 5.46 0.72 -14.70
CA LYS A 111 5.45 1.28 -16.06
C LYS A 111 6.19 2.61 -16.15
N LYS A 112 6.44 3.27 -15.03
CA LYS A 112 7.03 4.61 -14.94
C LYS A 112 8.47 4.62 -14.41
N MET A 113 8.90 3.56 -13.73
CA MET A 113 10.24 3.44 -13.13
C MET A 113 10.74 2.01 -13.12
N SER A 114 12.07 1.84 -12.99
CA SER A 114 12.69 0.51 -12.86
C SER A 114 12.22 -0.19 -11.59
N VAL A 115 12.11 -1.52 -11.63
CA VAL A 115 11.63 -2.32 -10.48
C VAL A 115 12.69 -3.34 -10.05
N ALA A 116 12.87 -3.48 -8.74
CA ALA A 116 13.58 -4.60 -8.12
C ALA A 116 12.57 -5.47 -7.37
N ALA A 117 12.44 -6.73 -7.77
CA ALA A 117 11.66 -7.70 -7.01
C ALA A 117 12.53 -8.32 -5.92
N VAL A 118 12.13 -8.15 -4.67
CA VAL A 118 12.81 -8.67 -3.49
C VAL A 118 12.00 -9.76 -2.80
N GLY A 119 12.69 -10.81 -2.34
CA GLY A 119 12.04 -11.96 -1.70
C GLY A 119 11.11 -12.66 -2.68
N ASN A 120 9.88 -12.98 -2.25
CA ASN A 120 8.92 -13.72 -3.08
C ASN A 120 8.05 -12.82 -3.97
N SER A 121 8.37 -11.52 -4.13
CA SER A 121 7.54 -10.60 -4.93
C SER A 121 7.62 -10.86 -6.43
N SER A 122 8.73 -11.42 -6.93
CA SER A 122 8.87 -11.78 -8.36
C SER A 122 7.79 -12.76 -8.81
N ARG A 123 7.38 -13.69 -7.94
CA ARG A 123 6.32 -14.67 -8.21
C ARG A 123 4.96 -14.04 -8.50
N VAL A 124 4.68 -12.86 -7.94
CA VAL A 124 3.41 -12.15 -8.16
C VAL A 124 3.52 -11.05 -9.23
N LEU A 125 4.71 -10.49 -9.43
CA LEU A 125 4.94 -9.41 -10.40
C LEU A 125 5.15 -9.92 -11.83
N VAL A 126 5.95 -10.98 -12.01
CA VAL A 126 6.29 -11.52 -13.34
C VAL A 126 5.05 -12.01 -14.11
N PRO A 127 4.10 -12.76 -13.51
CA PRO A 127 2.87 -13.15 -14.21
C PRO A 127 1.98 -11.97 -14.62
N LYS A 128 2.13 -10.81 -13.97
CA LYS A 128 1.42 -9.56 -14.34
C LYS A 128 2.15 -8.75 -15.41
N GLY A 129 3.21 -9.30 -16.02
CA GLY A 129 3.95 -8.68 -17.12
C GLY A 129 4.93 -7.59 -16.70
N VAL A 130 5.32 -7.55 -15.42
CA VAL A 130 6.31 -6.58 -14.93
C VAL A 130 7.72 -7.09 -15.17
N ASP A 131 8.55 -6.30 -15.83
CA ASP A 131 10.00 -6.50 -15.87
C ASP A 131 10.62 -6.14 -14.51
N ALA A 132 10.61 -7.11 -13.60
CA ALA A 132 11.12 -6.98 -12.24
C ALA A 132 12.21 -8.03 -11.99
N PRO A 133 13.48 -7.72 -12.32
CA PRO A 133 14.62 -8.55 -11.96
C PRO A 133 14.60 -8.90 -10.47
N TYR A 134 14.75 -10.19 -10.18
CA TYR A 134 14.86 -10.64 -8.80
C TYR A 134 16.23 -10.30 -8.23
N ILE A 135 16.26 -9.75 -7.02
CA ILE A 135 17.48 -9.53 -6.26
C ILE A 135 17.22 -9.66 -4.76
N ASN A 136 18.19 -10.17 -4.01
CA ASN A 136 18.12 -10.20 -2.55
C ASN A 136 18.27 -8.78 -1.97
N MET A 137 17.47 -8.40 -0.96
CA MET A 137 17.52 -7.04 -0.40
C MET A 137 18.86 -6.67 0.21
N HIS A 138 19.51 -7.60 0.93
CA HIS A 138 20.82 -7.33 1.54
C HIS A 138 21.88 -7.12 0.45
N ALA A 139 21.88 -7.95 -0.59
CA ALA A 139 22.77 -7.76 -1.73
C ALA A 139 22.47 -6.44 -2.45
N LEU A 140 21.19 -6.11 -2.67
CA LEU A 140 20.79 -4.85 -3.29
C LEU A 140 21.25 -3.64 -2.47
N ALA A 141 21.08 -3.66 -1.14
CA ALA A 141 21.56 -2.58 -0.28
C ALA A 141 23.08 -2.39 -0.39
N LEU A 142 23.84 -3.48 -0.45
CA LEU A 142 25.30 -3.42 -0.65
C LEU A 142 25.65 -2.85 -2.04
N TYR A 143 24.97 -3.28 -3.09
CA TYR A 143 25.22 -2.77 -4.45
C TYR A 143 24.82 -1.30 -4.61
N LEU A 144 23.76 -0.86 -3.96
CA LEU A 144 23.38 0.56 -3.91
C LEU A 144 24.45 1.42 -3.24
N CYS A 145 25.26 0.84 -2.34
CA CYS A 145 26.38 1.51 -1.72
C CYS A 145 27.65 1.56 -2.60
N ASP A 146 27.71 0.82 -3.70
CA ASP A 146 28.84 0.82 -4.62
C ASP A 146 28.62 1.83 -5.77
N PRO A 147 29.39 2.93 -5.85
CA PRO A 147 29.29 3.89 -6.93
C PRO A 147 29.63 3.32 -8.33
N GLN A 148 30.35 2.21 -8.40
CA GLN A 148 30.73 1.56 -9.65
C GLN A 148 29.66 0.58 -10.15
N TRP A 149 28.67 0.23 -9.32
CA TRP A 149 27.61 -0.69 -9.72
C TRP A 149 26.78 -0.13 -10.88
N LYS A 150 26.54 -0.97 -11.89
CA LYS A 150 25.87 -0.59 -13.13
C LYS A 150 24.34 -0.73 -13.07
N GLY A 151 23.77 -0.97 -11.89
CA GLY A 151 22.32 -1.15 -11.73
C GLY A 151 21.84 -2.51 -12.26
N LEU A 152 20.52 -2.67 -12.32
CA LEU A 152 19.88 -3.95 -12.69
C LEU A 152 19.85 -4.19 -14.21
N ASP A 153 19.90 -3.12 -14.99
CA ASP A 153 19.85 -3.12 -16.46
C ASP A 153 21.20 -2.75 -17.10
N GLY A 154 22.26 -2.58 -16.30
CA GLY A 154 23.58 -2.18 -16.77
C GLY A 154 23.74 -0.69 -17.13
N LYS A 155 22.70 0.15 -16.96
CA LYS A 155 22.71 1.56 -17.39
C LYS A 155 23.13 2.55 -16.29
N GLY A 156 23.64 2.05 -15.16
CA GLY A 156 24.16 2.85 -14.05
C GLY A 156 23.31 2.76 -12.77
N GLY A 157 23.86 3.30 -11.69
CA GLY A 157 23.22 3.37 -10.37
C GLY A 157 21.99 4.28 -10.34
N TYR A 158 21.26 4.22 -9.23
CA TYR A 158 20.00 4.93 -9.01
C TYR A 158 20.22 6.16 -8.13
N ASP A 159 19.49 7.25 -8.38
CA ASP A 159 19.57 8.46 -7.55
C ASP A 159 18.48 8.52 -6.48
N THR A 160 17.40 7.76 -6.65
CA THR A 160 16.28 7.65 -5.71
C THR A 160 15.78 6.21 -5.65
N ILE A 161 15.46 5.73 -4.46
CA ILE A 161 14.77 4.45 -4.24
C ILE A 161 13.41 4.68 -3.59
N ALA A 162 12.40 3.95 -4.05
CA ALA A 162 11.08 3.87 -3.46
C ALA A 162 10.86 2.48 -2.83
N LEU A 163 10.37 2.43 -1.60
CA LEU A 163 10.09 1.16 -0.90
C LEU A 163 8.60 0.88 -0.88
N LEU A 164 8.20 -0.35 -1.21
CA LEU A 164 6.82 -0.79 -1.21
C LEU A 164 6.68 -2.28 -0.85
N GLY A 165 5.98 -2.59 0.24
CA GLY A 165 5.60 -3.95 0.61
C GLY A 165 6.74 -4.81 1.13
N LEU A 166 7.72 -4.22 1.81
CA LEU A 166 8.81 -4.99 2.42
C LEU A 166 8.46 -5.42 3.85
N THR A 167 9.12 -6.46 4.34
CA THR A 167 9.10 -6.77 5.78
C THR A 167 9.77 -5.62 6.54
N TYR A 168 9.06 -5.02 7.49
CA TYR A 168 9.43 -3.73 8.10
C TYR A 168 10.85 -3.70 8.69
N TYR A 169 11.16 -4.57 9.66
CA TYR A 169 12.49 -4.60 10.29
C TYR A 169 13.60 -4.84 9.25
N TYR A 170 13.32 -5.69 8.26
CA TYR A 170 14.29 -6.06 7.25
C TYR A 170 14.62 -4.88 6.32
N ALA A 171 13.58 -4.17 5.86
CA ALA A 171 13.75 -2.94 5.10
C ALA A 171 14.48 -1.88 5.94
N SER A 172 14.12 -1.72 7.22
CA SER A 172 14.77 -0.74 8.11
C SER A 172 16.28 -0.97 8.22
N GLN A 173 16.71 -2.23 8.39
CA GLN A 173 18.14 -2.57 8.45
C GLN A 173 18.84 -2.34 7.11
N ALA A 174 18.24 -2.80 6.01
CA ALA A 174 18.82 -2.66 4.67
C ALA A 174 19.01 -1.18 4.27
N ILE A 175 18.00 -0.34 4.48
CA ILE A 175 18.06 1.07 4.10
C ILE A 175 18.88 1.92 5.08
N SER A 176 19.21 1.43 6.27
CA SER A 176 20.15 2.08 7.18
C SER A 176 21.55 2.18 6.55
N ALA A 177 21.99 1.14 5.82
CA ALA A 177 23.26 1.19 5.08
C ALA A 177 23.20 2.28 4.00
N VAL A 178 22.14 2.29 3.18
CA VAL A 178 21.97 3.25 2.08
C VAL A 178 21.93 4.69 2.63
N LYS A 179 21.21 4.92 3.74
CA LYS A 179 21.07 6.23 4.40
C LYS A 179 22.41 6.82 4.84
N ASN A 180 23.31 5.99 5.36
CA ASN A 180 24.55 6.45 5.99
C ASN A 180 25.74 6.48 5.02
N PHE A 181 25.76 5.59 4.03
CA PHE A 181 26.92 5.41 3.15
C PHE A 181 26.73 5.94 1.72
N THR A 182 25.55 6.47 1.40
CA THR A 182 25.25 6.98 0.05
C THR A 182 24.59 8.36 0.07
N ARG A 183 24.40 8.93 -1.12
CA ARG A 183 23.56 10.13 -1.35
C ARG A 183 22.24 9.79 -2.03
N ILE A 184 21.91 8.50 -2.14
CA ILE A 184 20.68 8.03 -2.76
C ILE A 184 19.52 8.47 -1.86
N LYS A 185 18.51 9.10 -2.47
CA LYS A 185 17.33 9.52 -1.74
C LYS A 185 16.41 8.33 -1.49
N ILE A 186 15.99 8.15 -0.24
CA ILE A 186 15.15 7.02 0.16
C ILE A 186 13.73 7.52 0.44
N ILE A 187 12.75 6.98 -0.28
CA ILE A 187 11.33 7.32 -0.12
C ILE A 187 10.57 6.05 0.23
N SER A 188 9.95 6.02 1.41
CA SER A 188 8.99 4.98 1.74
C SER A 188 7.60 5.42 1.32
N ILE A 189 7.02 4.70 0.35
CA ILE A 189 5.61 4.81 -0.01
C ILE A 189 4.82 3.62 0.54
N ASP A 190 5.34 2.96 1.58
CA ASP A 190 4.68 1.85 2.25
C ASP A 190 3.65 2.36 3.28
N ARG A 191 2.80 1.47 3.78
CA ARG A 191 1.77 1.79 4.80
C ARG A 191 2.34 2.07 6.18
N TYR A 192 3.63 1.82 6.38
CA TYR A 192 4.33 1.97 7.65
C TYR A 192 5.35 3.10 7.58
N TYR A 193 5.45 3.85 8.66
CA TYR A 193 6.46 4.89 8.79
C TYR A 193 7.85 4.27 8.96
N HIS A 194 8.74 4.53 8.01
CA HIS A 194 10.12 4.05 8.00
C HIS A 194 11.10 5.16 8.41
N PRO A 195 11.61 5.15 9.66
CA PRO A 195 12.48 6.23 10.17
C PRO A 195 13.83 6.34 9.46
N ASN A 196 14.30 5.27 8.82
CA ASN A 196 15.56 5.26 8.07
C ASN A 196 15.45 5.80 6.63
N ALA A 197 14.25 6.14 6.15
CA ALA A 197 14.09 6.84 4.89
C ALA A 197 14.43 8.34 5.02
N ASP A 198 14.54 9.06 3.91
CA ASP A 198 14.55 10.54 3.94
C ASP A 198 13.11 11.08 3.98
N PHE A 199 12.21 10.43 3.24
CA PHE A 199 10.78 10.70 3.22
C PHE A 199 10.00 9.42 3.45
N SER A 200 8.91 9.48 4.21
CA SER A 200 8.03 8.34 4.45
C SER A 200 6.59 8.81 4.56
N PHE A 201 5.64 7.95 4.22
CA PHE A 201 4.31 8.07 4.81
C PHE A 201 4.35 7.73 6.29
N GLY A 202 3.35 8.20 7.04
CA GLY A 202 3.09 7.75 8.39
C GLY A 202 2.53 6.33 8.43
N ASN A 203 2.08 5.89 9.61
CA ASN A 203 1.35 4.63 9.74
C ASN A 203 -0.09 4.81 9.23
N LEU A 204 -0.42 4.15 8.12
CA LEU A 204 -1.69 4.29 7.42
C LEU A 204 -2.58 3.05 7.59
N LYS A 205 -3.89 3.29 7.53
CA LYS A 205 -4.88 2.23 7.30
C LYS A 205 -4.89 1.83 5.82
N ASP A 206 -5.34 0.62 5.53
CA ASP A 206 -5.27 0.07 4.18
C ASP A 206 -6.03 0.90 3.13
N ASP A 207 -7.19 1.47 3.47
CA ASP A 207 -7.97 2.34 2.57
C ASP A 207 -7.23 3.64 2.22
N VAL A 208 -6.67 4.30 3.24
CA VAL A 208 -5.87 5.53 3.08
C VAL A 208 -4.58 5.25 2.31
N PHE A 209 -3.95 4.10 2.58
CA PHE A 209 -2.74 3.65 1.91
C PHE A 209 -2.94 3.45 0.41
N LEU A 210 -4.01 2.76 0.00
CA LEU A 210 -4.31 2.56 -1.41
C LEU A 210 -4.60 3.88 -2.13
N ALA A 211 -5.37 4.77 -1.49
CA ALA A 211 -5.67 6.09 -2.05
C ALA A 211 -4.40 6.95 -2.16
N ALA A 212 -3.49 6.87 -1.18
CA ALA A 212 -2.19 7.56 -1.22
C ALA A 212 -1.33 7.08 -2.39
N LEU A 213 -1.29 5.77 -2.65
CA LEU A 213 -0.58 5.23 -3.81
C LEU A 213 -1.20 5.72 -5.13
N ASP A 214 -2.52 5.81 -5.23
CA ASP A 214 -3.20 6.36 -6.41
C ASP A 214 -2.79 7.82 -6.67
N GLU A 215 -2.69 8.63 -5.62
CA GLU A 215 -2.22 10.01 -5.72
C GLU A 215 -0.73 10.09 -6.11
N VAL A 216 0.13 9.21 -5.60
CA VAL A 216 1.54 9.12 -6.04
C VAL A 216 1.61 8.82 -7.55
N ILE A 217 0.84 7.85 -8.02
CA ILE A 217 0.78 7.46 -9.44
C ILE A 217 0.31 8.63 -10.30
N ALA A 218 -0.66 9.41 -9.83
CA ALA A 218 -1.18 10.56 -10.57
C ALA A 218 -0.14 11.68 -10.79
N GLN A 219 0.93 11.74 -10.00
CA GLN A 219 2.00 12.74 -10.12
C GLN A 219 3.21 12.27 -10.94
N LEU A 220 3.22 11.02 -11.44
CA LEU A 220 4.31 10.38 -12.19
C LEU A 220 4.08 10.39 -13.70
#